data_AF-A0A7Y4CM46-F1
#
_entry.id   AF-A0A7Y4CM46-F1
#
_cell.length_a   1.000
_cell.length_b   1.000
_cell.length_c   1.000
_cell.angle_alpha   90.00
_cell.angle_beta   90.00
_cell.angle_gamma   90.00
#
_symmetry.space_group_name_H-M   'P 1'
#
loop_
_entity.id
_entity.type
_entity.pdbx_description
1 polymer ?
#
loop_
_entity_poly.entity_id
_entity_poly.type
_entity_poly.pdbx_seq_one_letter_code
_entity_poly.pdbx_strand_id
1 'polypeptide(L)'
;MSTKFIIDTNVLIQNPEVLSRGSKHNLIIPRAVFDELSLAGKGSRWRDITTLLLLSADRGRVAIESASSDYEFRFNPSDRNAQRLNGTDFETVRLALEYAEKNTANSPCVVTNDRALAFFLSDFKVDVISGEAFLEQSKYESINEDIKDKAAKVVSSQKRYLTISFTLGIVTSILASLLYSNINQIVETISVWGTLIGLPVLGVMLFWYRENYRLSYGTFEFCVGVLMSYYVFIPNFDYEILGVTEGIQILGGLYVMVRGLDNIAKAIVGTRLESLWKKIF
;
A
#
# COMPACT_ATOMS: atom_id res chain seq x y z
N MET A 1 8.80 -35.45 4.30
CA MET A 1 8.30 -34.30 5.09
C MET A 1 8.12 -33.13 4.14
N SER A 2 7.02 -32.40 4.21
CA SER A 2 6.76 -31.26 3.33
C SER A 2 7.51 -30.02 3.84
N THR A 3 8.18 -29.32 2.93
CA THR A 3 8.79 -28.01 3.19
C THR A 3 7.75 -27.05 3.77
N LYS A 4 8.13 -26.33 4.82
CA LYS A 4 7.31 -25.30 5.46
C LYS A 4 7.52 -23.97 4.74
N PHE A 5 6.43 -23.29 4.40
CA PHE A 5 6.49 -21.98 3.74
C PHE A 5 5.97 -20.92 4.70
N ILE A 6 6.84 -19.98 5.10
CA ILE A 6 6.50 -18.87 5.98
C ILE A 6 6.15 -17.67 5.12
N ILE A 7 4.91 -17.17 5.22
CA ILE A 7 4.41 -16.13 4.31
C ILE A 7 4.42 -14.76 4.99
N ASP A 8 5.03 -13.79 4.31
CA ASP A 8 5.09 -12.39 4.73
C ASP A 8 3.78 -11.62 4.41
N THR A 9 3.50 -10.56 5.18
CA THR A 9 2.40 -9.59 5.01
C THR A 9 2.31 -9.11 3.56
N ASN A 10 3.42 -8.70 2.95
CA ASN A 10 3.44 -8.13 1.61
C ASN A 10 2.95 -9.12 0.54
N VAL A 11 3.28 -10.41 0.70
CA VAL A 11 2.86 -11.45 -0.24
C VAL A 11 1.37 -11.69 -0.14
N LEU A 12 0.79 -11.70 1.07
CA LEU A 12 -0.65 -11.85 1.26
C LEU A 12 -1.46 -10.70 0.64
N ILE A 13 -0.92 -9.48 0.66
CA ILE A 13 -1.54 -8.32 0.02
C ILE A 13 -1.44 -8.41 -1.51
N GLN A 14 -0.27 -8.77 -2.02
CA GLN A 14 0.02 -8.73 -3.46
C GLN A 14 -0.53 -9.94 -4.21
N ASN A 15 -0.54 -11.09 -3.56
CA ASN A 15 -0.84 -12.40 -4.10
C ASN A 15 -1.68 -13.21 -3.09
N PRO A 16 -2.89 -12.78 -2.69
CA PRO A 16 -3.72 -13.54 -1.74
C PRO A 16 -4.03 -14.97 -2.21
N GLU A 17 -3.87 -15.27 -3.50
CA GLU A 17 -4.01 -16.60 -4.08
C GLU A 17 -3.03 -17.62 -3.50
N VAL A 18 -1.92 -17.20 -2.86
CA VAL A 18 -1.00 -18.14 -2.19
C VAL A 18 -1.71 -18.99 -1.14
N LEU A 19 -2.74 -18.45 -0.48
CA LEU A 19 -3.54 -19.17 0.52
C LEU A 19 -4.32 -20.35 -0.08
N SER A 20 -4.63 -20.32 -1.38
CA SER A 20 -5.34 -21.41 -2.06
C SER A 20 -4.47 -22.66 -2.25
N ARG A 21 -3.16 -22.56 -2.01
CA ARG A 21 -2.15 -23.63 -2.19
C ARG A 21 -1.79 -24.37 -0.91
N GLY A 22 -2.36 -23.99 0.24
CA GLY A 22 -2.08 -24.62 1.54
C GLY A 22 -2.59 -26.06 1.69
N SER A 23 -3.04 -26.70 0.61
CA SER A 23 -3.49 -28.09 0.64
C SER A 23 -2.35 -29.10 0.58
N LYS A 24 -1.27 -28.77 -0.14
CA LYS A 24 -0.06 -29.59 -0.28
C LYS A 24 1.12 -29.02 0.49
N HIS A 25 1.13 -27.71 0.71
CA HIS A 25 2.19 -27.01 1.42
C HIS A 25 1.79 -26.75 2.87
N ASN A 26 2.75 -26.87 3.78
CA ASN A 26 2.58 -26.42 5.16
C ASN A 26 2.79 -24.90 5.18
N LEU A 27 1.73 -24.15 4.92
CA LEU A 27 1.75 -22.69 4.99
C LEU A 27 1.70 -22.22 6.44
N ILE A 28 2.64 -21.37 6.81
CA ILE A 28 2.76 -20.77 8.12
C ILE A 28 2.67 -19.26 7.97
N ILE A 29 1.76 -18.65 8.73
CA ILE A 29 1.66 -17.20 8.85
C ILE A 29 2.21 -16.82 10.22
N PRO A 30 3.25 -15.97 10.29
CA PRO A 30 3.69 -15.41 11.55
C PRO A 30 2.53 -14.69 12.27
N ARG A 31 2.42 -14.88 13.59
CA ARG A 31 1.38 -14.21 14.40
C ARG A 31 1.43 -12.70 14.24
N ALA A 32 2.62 -12.11 14.16
CA ALA A 32 2.82 -10.69 13.92
C ALA A 32 2.21 -10.23 12.57
N VAL A 33 2.35 -11.03 11.51
CA VAL A 33 1.71 -10.76 10.20
C VAL A 33 0.19 -10.77 10.34
N PHE A 34 -0.36 -11.76 11.05
CA PHE A 34 -1.81 -11.84 11.30
C PHE A 34 -2.32 -10.64 12.12
N ASP A 35 -1.59 -10.25 13.16
CA ASP A 35 -1.95 -9.14 14.05
C ASP A 35 -1.85 -7.80 13.30
N GLU A 36 -0.82 -7.61 12.47
CA GLU A 36 -0.68 -6.44 11.59
C GLU A 36 -1.88 -6.31 10.65
N LEU A 37 -2.25 -7.40 9.96
CA LEU A 37 -3.42 -7.44 9.08
C LEU A 37 -4.73 -7.14 9.84
N SER A 38 -4.86 -7.65 11.07
CA SER A 38 -6.04 -7.49 11.89
C SER A 38 -6.18 -6.07 12.46
N LEU A 39 -5.08 -5.47 12.92
CA LEU A 39 -5.04 -4.11 13.46
C LEU A 39 -5.20 -3.05 12.36
N ALA A 40 -4.66 -3.31 11.16
CA ALA A 40 -4.89 -2.49 9.98
C ALA A 40 -6.37 -2.52 9.51
N GLY A 41 -7.16 -3.48 10.00
CA GLY A 41 -8.57 -3.77 9.71
C GLY A 41 -9.62 -2.67 9.99
N LYS A 42 -9.23 -1.47 10.43
CA LYS A 42 -10.16 -0.33 10.51
C LYS A 42 -10.64 0.16 9.13
N GLY A 43 -9.90 -0.16 8.06
CA GLY A 43 -10.37 -0.02 6.67
C GLY A 43 -10.93 -1.33 6.10
N SER A 44 -11.92 -1.25 5.21
CA SER A 44 -12.56 -2.42 4.56
C SER A 44 -11.58 -3.36 3.85
N ARG A 45 -10.43 -2.84 3.40
CA ARG A 45 -9.47 -3.51 2.52
C ARG A 45 -8.72 -4.68 3.17
N TRP A 46 -8.30 -4.49 4.42
CA TRP A 46 -7.57 -5.50 5.19
C TRP A 46 -8.51 -6.59 5.72
N ARG A 47 -9.75 -6.21 6.01
CA ARG A 47 -10.79 -7.13 6.50
C ARG A 47 -11.02 -8.29 5.55
N ASP A 48 -10.98 -8.07 4.24
CA ASP A 48 -11.16 -9.12 3.25
C ASP A 48 -10.02 -10.16 3.29
N ILE A 49 -8.76 -9.69 3.42
CA ILE A 49 -7.58 -10.57 3.54
C ILE A 49 -7.61 -11.32 4.87
N THR A 50 -7.86 -10.63 5.99
CA THR A 50 -7.96 -11.27 7.31
C THR A 50 -9.07 -12.32 7.33
N THR A 51 -10.21 -12.03 6.71
CA THR A 51 -11.32 -12.99 6.57
C THR A 51 -10.91 -14.21 5.75
N LEU A 52 -10.19 -14.00 4.64
CA LEU A 52 -9.67 -15.07 3.80
C LEU A 52 -8.66 -15.95 4.56
N LEU A 53 -7.82 -15.31 5.37
CA LEU A 53 -6.80 -15.98 6.18
C LEU A 53 -7.43 -16.81 7.30
N LEU A 54 -8.39 -16.25 8.04
CA LEU A 54 -9.16 -16.98 9.05
C LEU A 54 -9.88 -18.19 8.44
N LEU A 55 -10.56 -18.01 7.29
CA LEU A 55 -11.21 -19.11 6.57
C LEU A 55 -10.20 -20.21 6.16
N SER A 56 -8.99 -19.82 5.78
CA SER A 56 -7.93 -20.76 5.39
C SER A 56 -7.36 -21.50 6.61
N ALA A 57 -7.23 -20.82 7.74
CA ALA A 57 -6.79 -21.39 9.01
C ALA A 57 -7.83 -22.37 9.59
N ASP A 58 -9.11 -21.99 9.61
CA ASP A 58 -10.22 -22.84 10.08
C ASP A 58 -10.33 -24.14 9.29
N ARG A 59 -9.93 -24.14 8.02
CA ARG A 59 -9.89 -25.31 7.15
C ARG A 59 -8.60 -26.13 7.28
N GLY A 60 -7.73 -25.79 8.24
CA GLY A 60 -6.45 -26.47 8.48
C GLY A 60 -5.45 -26.36 7.33
N ARG A 61 -5.58 -25.34 6.46
CA ARG A 61 -4.68 -25.12 5.31
C ARG A 61 -3.50 -24.22 5.64
N VAL A 62 -3.63 -23.47 6.72
CA VAL A 62 -2.69 -22.45 7.14
C VAL A 62 -2.56 -22.53 8.65
N ALA A 63 -1.33 -22.60 9.14
CA ALA A 63 -1.03 -22.50 10.57
C ALA A 63 -0.66 -21.05 10.89
N ILE A 64 -1.23 -20.49 11.96
CA ILE A 64 -0.82 -19.18 12.48
C ILE A 64 0.06 -19.44 13.70
N GLU A 65 1.33 -19.06 13.62
CA GLU A 65 2.32 -19.42 14.64
C GLU A 65 3.20 -18.23 15.01
N SER A 66 3.65 -18.19 16.25
CA SER A 66 4.66 -17.26 16.73
C SER A 66 5.94 -18.02 17.04
N ALA A 67 7.08 -17.34 16.92
CA ALA A 67 8.30 -17.90 17.45
C ALA A 67 8.18 -18.09 18.98
N SER A 68 8.92 -19.04 19.52
CA SER A 68 9.00 -19.24 20.98
C SER A 68 9.48 -17.96 21.66
N SER A 69 8.91 -17.64 22.82
CA SER A 69 9.36 -16.52 23.66
C SER A 69 10.83 -16.63 24.05
N ASP A 70 11.34 -17.85 24.14
CA ASP A 70 12.66 -18.16 24.64
C ASP A 70 13.70 -18.19 23.50
N TYR A 71 13.25 -18.09 22.24
CA TYR A 71 14.13 -18.02 21.08
C TYR A 71 14.66 -16.60 20.90
N GLU A 72 15.90 -16.39 21.34
CA GLU A 72 16.65 -15.17 21.09
C GLU A 72 17.56 -15.33 19.89
N PHE A 73 17.43 -14.44 18.92
CA PHE A 73 18.36 -14.32 17.80
C PHE A 73 19.06 -12.97 17.85
N ARG A 74 20.40 -12.99 17.74
CA ARG A 74 21.23 -11.78 17.75
C ARG A 74 21.71 -11.48 16.34
N PHE A 75 21.46 -10.25 15.88
CA PHE A 75 21.98 -9.72 14.63
C PHE A 75 22.94 -8.56 14.90
N ASN A 76 23.74 -8.22 13.90
CA ASN A 76 24.61 -7.06 13.96
C ASN A 76 23.77 -5.78 13.78
N PRO A 77 23.71 -4.84 14.76
CA PRO A 77 22.95 -3.59 14.61
C PRO A 77 23.45 -2.70 13.46
N SER A 78 24.69 -2.93 13.00
CA SER A 78 25.30 -2.21 11.87
C SER A 78 24.90 -2.79 10.51
N ASP A 79 24.14 -3.89 10.48
CA ASP A 79 23.65 -4.48 9.23
C ASP A 79 22.59 -3.56 8.59
N ARG A 80 22.90 -3.08 7.39
CA ARG A 80 22.05 -2.17 6.62
C ARG A 80 20.70 -2.80 6.25
N ASN A 81 20.65 -4.11 6.02
CA ASN A 81 19.40 -4.80 5.71
C ASN A 81 18.55 -4.92 6.98
N ALA A 82 19.16 -5.27 8.11
CA ALA A 82 18.47 -5.35 9.40
C ALA A 82 17.82 -4.01 9.82
N GLN A 83 18.50 -2.88 9.56
CA GLN A 83 17.97 -1.54 9.86
C GLN A 83 16.71 -1.17 9.06
N ARG A 84 16.43 -1.86 7.95
CA ARG A 84 15.26 -1.62 7.10
C ARG A 84 14.07 -2.50 7.49
N LEU A 85 14.29 -3.52 8.30
CA LEU A 85 13.26 -4.45 8.75
C LEU A 85 12.40 -3.78 9.82
N ASN A 86 11.09 -4.02 9.73
CA ASN A 86 10.13 -3.61 10.76
C ASN A 86 9.93 -4.72 11.81
N GLY A 87 9.10 -4.48 12.82
CA GLY A 87 8.84 -5.45 13.88
C GLY A 87 8.24 -6.78 13.38
N THR A 88 7.33 -6.73 12.39
CA THR A 88 6.76 -7.93 11.77
C THR A 88 7.82 -8.73 11.00
N ASP A 89 8.71 -8.05 10.30
CA ASP A 89 9.81 -8.68 9.58
C ASP A 89 10.75 -9.42 10.55
N PHE A 90 11.11 -8.79 11.69
CA PHE A 90 11.92 -9.43 12.72
C PHE A 90 11.25 -10.67 13.32
N GLU A 91 9.95 -10.63 13.55
CA GLU A 91 9.20 -11.81 14.01
C GLU A 91 9.16 -12.94 12.96
N THR A 92 9.08 -12.57 11.68
CA THR A 92 9.15 -13.52 10.56
C THR A 92 10.52 -14.19 10.48
N VAL A 93 11.59 -13.40 10.61
CA VAL A 93 12.97 -13.90 10.72
C VAL A 93 13.09 -14.85 11.91
N ARG A 94 12.64 -14.41 13.09
CA ARG A 94 12.75 -15.17 14.34
C ARG A 94 12.10 -16.55 14.20
N LEU A 95 10.90 -16.60 13.63
CA LEU A 95 10.18 -17.83 13.36
C LEU A 95 10.91 -18.71 12.34
N ALA A 96 11.45 -18.13 11.27
CA ALA A 96 12.19 -18.86 10.25
C ALA A 96 13.48 -19.49 10.79
N LEU A 97 14.25 -18.76 11.59
CA LEU A 97 15.49 -19.26 12.18
C LEU A 97 15.22 -20.34 13.22
N GLU A 98 14.22 -20.16 14.09
CA GLU A 98 13.80 -21.20 15.03
C GLU A 98 13.41 -22.49 14.30
N TYR A 99 12.71 -22.36 13.17
CA TYR A 99 12.35 -23.52 12.35
C TYR A 99 13.54 -24.20 11.70
N ALA A 100 14.50 -23.42 11.19
CA ALA A 100 15.72 -23.92 10.59
C ALA A 100 16.59 -24.68 11.61
N GLU A 101 16.70 -24.16 12.84
CA GLU A 101 17.45 -24.82 13.91
C GLU A 101 16.80 -26.12 14.39
N LYS A 102 15.46 -26.12 14.56
CA LYS A 102 14.73 -27.30 15.03
C LYS A 102 14.63 -28.41 13.98
N ASN A 103 14.70 -28.09 12.69
CA ASN A 103 14.49 -29.05 11.60
C ASN A 103 15.64 -29.03 10.59
N THR A 104 16.80 -29.57 10.99
CA THR A 104 17.99 -29.68 10.13
C THR A 104 17.78 -30.43 8.82
N ALA A 105 16.74 -31.27 8.71
CA ALA A 105 16.42 -32.02 7.49
C ALA A 105 15.50 -31.27 6.51
N ASN A 106 14.76 -30.25 6.95
CA ASN A 106 13.87 -29.46 6.08
C ASN A 106 13.88 -28.00 6.54
N SER A 107 14.83 -27.24 6.02
CA SER A 107 14.86 -25.79 6.21
C SER A 107 13.53 -25.17 5.75
N PRO A 108 12.98 -24.22 6.50
CA PRO A 108 11.81 -23.47 6.05
C PRO A 108 12.18 -22.61 4.84
N CYS A 109 11.20 -22.36 3.98
CA CYS A 109 11.31 -21.39 2.91
C CYS A 109 10.45 -20.17 3.26
N VAL A 110 11.03 -18.98 3.25
CA VAL A 110 10.28 -17.74 3.46
C VAL A 110 9.80 -17.21 2.11
N VAL A 111 8.50 -16.92 2.02
CA VAL A 111 7.88 -16.32 0.84
C VAL A 111 7.71 -14.83 1.11
N THR A 112 8.56 -14.01 0.51
CA THR A 112 8.53 -12.55 0.64
C THR A 112 8.86 -11.86 -0.68
N ASN A 113 8.26 -10.69 -0.89
CA ASN A 113 8.62 -9.77 -1.97
C ASN A 113 9.51 -8.61 -1.48
N ASP A 114 9.84 -8.57 -0.17
CA ASP A 114 10.74 -7.59 0.40
C ASP A 114 12.20 -8.01 0.21
N ARG A 115 12.95 -7.18 -0.52
CA ARG A 115 14.37 -7.45 -0.81
C ARG A 115 15.24 -7.38 0.45
N ALA A 116 14.96 -6.45 1.37
CA ALA A 116 15.75 -6.33 2.58
C ALA A 116 15.60 -7.58 3.45
N LEU A 117 14.37 -8.07 3.61
CA LEU A 117 14.09 -9.32 4.32
C LEU A 117 14.73 -10.52 3.61
N ALA A 118 14.60 -10.60 2.29
CA ALA A 118 15.19 -11.69 1.51
C ALA A 118 16.73 -11.74 1.63
N PHE A 119 17.41 -10.60 1.50
CA PHE A 119 18.87 -10.53 1.67
C PHE A 119 19.28 -10.88 3.09
N PHE A 120 18.58 -10.35 4.09
CA PHE A 120 18.88 -10.63 5.49
C PHE A 120 18.77 -12.13 5.83
N LEU A 121 17.72 -12.80 5.35
CA LEU A 121 17.54 -14.25 5.55
C LEU A 121 18.59 -15.09 4.81
N SER A 122 19.08 -14.61 3.67
CA SER A 122 20.11 -15.31 2.91
C SER A 122 21.45 -15.41 3.66
N ASP A 123 21.76 -14.44 4.51
CA ASP A 123 22.95 -14.48 5.38
C ASP A 123 22.89 -15.63 6.41
N PHE A 124 21.67 -16.11 6.72
CA PHE A 124 21.41 -17.25 7.60
C PHE A 124 21.15 -18.56 6.86
N LYS A 125 21.36 -18.59 5.54
CA LYS A 125 21.10 -19.78 4.69
C LYS A 125 19.64 -20.26 4.77
N VAL A 126 18.70 -19.36 5.01
CA VAL A 126 17.27 -19.65 4.91
C VAL A 126 16.85 -19.43 3.46
N ASP A 127 16.14 -20.40 2.88
CA ASP A 127 15.66 -20.30 1.51
C ASP A 127 14.58 -19.22 1.39
N VAL A 128 14.65 -18.38 0.36
CA VAL A 128 13.69 -17.31 0.11
C VAL A 128 13.20 -17.35 -1.32
N ILE A 129 11.89 -17.22 -1.51
CA ILE A 129 11.24 -17.09 -2.82
C ILE A 129 10.24 -15.95 -2.84
N SER A 130 9.95 -15.42 -4.02
CA SER A 130 8.87 -14.43 -4.20
C SER A 130 7.50 -15.10 -4.20
N GLY A 131 6.45 -14.32 -3.94
CA GLY A 131 5.07 -14.79 -4.05
C GLY A 131 4.74 -15.30 -5.46
N GLU A 132 5.29 -14.67 -6.50
CA GLU A 132 5.12 -15.10 -7.89
C GLU A 132 5.83 -16.44 -8.17
N ALA A 133 7.07 -16.58 -7.71
CA ALA A 133 7.83 -17.83 -7.85
C ALA A 133 7.15 -18.99 -7.13
N PHE A 134 6.60 -18.73 -5.93
CA PHE A 134 5.80 -19.72 -5.20
C PHE A 134 4.57 -20.15 -6.01
N LEU A 135 3.80 -19.21 -6.55
CA LEU A 135 2.62 -19.53 -7.36
C LEU A 135 2.97 -20.30 -8.64
N GLU A 136 4.11 -20.00 -9.25
CA GLU A 136 4.61 -20.71 -10.42
C GLU A 136 5.04 -22.14 -10.08
N GLN A 137 5.78 -22.33 -8.98
CA GLN A 137 6.18 -23.65 -8.49
C GLN A 137 4.95 -24.53 -8.18
N SER A 138 3.89 -23.94 -7.60
CA SER A 138 2.66 -24.65 -7.26
C SER A 138 1.63 -24.71 -8.39
N LYS A 139 1.97 -24.31 -9.63
CA LYS A 139 0.99 -24.15 -10.73
C LYS A 139 0.18 -25.42 -11.02
N TYR A 140 0.83 -26.59 -10.97
CA TYR A 140 0.22 -27.90 -11.28
C TYR A 140 -0.43 -28.58 -10.06
N GLU A 141 -0.49 -27.89 -8.93
CA GLU A 141 -1.06 -28.45 -7.71
C GLU A 141 -2.57 -28.25 -7.62
N SER A 142 -3.22 -29.14 -6.86
CA SER A 142 -4.65 -29.07 -6.57
C SER A 142 -4.99 -27.79 -5.81
N ILE A 143 -5.77 -26.92 -6.44
CA ILE A 143 -6.19 -25.62 -5.91
C ILE A 143 -7.48 -25.78 -5.12
N ASN A 144 -7.61 -25.04 -4.02
CA ASN A 144 -8.92 -24.78 -3.47
C ASN A 144 -9.61 -23.65 -4.26
N GLU A 145 -10.52 -24.00 -5.17
CA GLU A 145 -11.21 -23.03 -6.03
C GLU A 145 -12.02 -21.99 -5.21
N ASP A 146 -12.61 -22.35 -4.06
CA ASP A 146 -13.34 -21.38 -3.21
C ASP A 146 -12.41 -20.30 -2.62
N ILE A 147 -11.22 -20.68 -2.14
CA ILE A 147 -10.24 -19.71 -1.62
C ILE A 147 -9.68 -18.86 -2.76
N LYS A 148 -9.44 -19.47 -3.93
CA LYS A 148 -8.95 -18.78 -5.13
C LYS A 148 -9.96 -17.75 -5.64
N ASP A 149 -11.24 -18.10 -5.72
CA ASP A 149 -12.31 -17.19 -6.15
C ASP A 149 -12.46 -16.02 -5.17
N LYS A 150 -12.37 -16.27 -3.86
CA LYS A 150 -12.37 -15.22 -2.85
C LYS A 150 -11.13 -14.33 -2.96
N ALA A 151 -9.94 -14.90 -3.14
CA ALA A 151 -8.71 -14.15 -3.37
C ALA A 151 -8.83 -13.26 -4.62
N ALA A 152 -9.34 -13.78 -5.73
CA ALA A 152 -9.58 -13.01 -6.95
C ALA A 152 -10.59 -11.87 -6.74
N LYS A 153 -11.61 -12.08 -5.90
CA LYS A 153 -12.56 -11.03 -5.49
C LYS A 153 -11.87 -9.92 -4.69
N VAL A 154 -10.94 -10.25 -3.79
CA VAL A 154 -10.12 -9.25 -3.08
C VAL A 154 -9.25 -8.45 -4.05
N VAL A 155 -8.59 -9.12 -4.99
CA VAL A 155 -7.73 -8.44 -5.97
C VAL A 155 -8.54 -7.50 -6.87
N SER A 156 -9.70 -7.96 -7.36
CA SER A 156 -10.56 -7.14 -8.22
C SER A 156 -11.19 -5.96 -7.47
N SER A 157 -11.54 -6.11 -6.19
CA SER A 157 -12.07 -5.01 -5.37
C SER A 157 -11.01 -3.92 -5.14
N GLN A 158 -9.77 -4.32 -4.84
CA GLN A 158 -8.64 -3.38 -4.72
C GLN A 158 -8.38 -2.64 -6.03
N LYS A 159 -8.32 -3.36 -7.17
CA LYS A 159 -8.11 -2.74 -8.49
C LYS A 159 -9.21 -1.73 -8.81
N ARG A 160 -10.47 -2.11 -8.60
CA ARG A 160 -11.63 -1.22 -8.82
C ARG A 160 -11.54 0.04 -7.97
N TYR A 161 -11.21 -0.10 -6.68
CA TYR A 161 -11.04 1.03 -5.78
C TYR A 161 -9.95 2.02 -6.27
N LEU A 162 -8.78 1.48 -6.65
CA LEU A 162 -7.67 2.29 -7.16
C LEU A 162 -8.07 3.03 -8.44
N THR A 163 -8.66 2.33 -9.42
CA THR A 163 -9.10 2.92 -10.69
C THR A 163 -10.16 3.99 -10.48
N ILE A 164 -11.20 3.72 -9.67
CA ILE A 164 -12.27 4.68 -9.41
C ILE A 164 -11.72 5.91 -8.69
N SER A 165 -10.91 5.73 -7.65
CA SER A 165 -10.38 6.86 -6.86
C SER A 165 -9.47 7.74 -7.70
N PHE A 166 -8.60 7.15 -8.52
CA PHE A 166 -7.71 7.91 -9.40
C PHE A 166 -8.50 8.67 -10.47
N THR A 167 -9.47 8.00 -11.11
CA THR A 167 -10.33 8.63 -12.12
C THR A 167 -11.15 9.77 -11.54
N LEU A 168 -11.72 9.57 -10.35
CA LEU A 168 -12.48 10.60 -9.65
C LEU A 168 -11.61 11.82 -9.32
N GLY A 169 -10.37 11.60 -8.89
CA GLY A 169 -9.39 12.67 -8.65
C GLY A 169 -9.16 13.51 -9.90
N ILE A 170 -8.89 12.87 -11.03
CA ILE A 170 -8.69 13.54 -12.33
C ILE A 170 -9.94 14.33 -12.75
N VAL A 171 -11.12 13.71 -12.71
CA VAL A 171 -12.38 14.37 -13.08
C VAL A 171 -12.63 15.59 -12.21
N THR A 172 -12.40 15.47 -10.90
CA THR A 172 -12.55 16.59 -9.96
C THR A 172 -11.57 17.72 -10.27
N SER A 173 -10.34 17.42 -10.67
CA SER A 173 -9.37 18.44 -11.09
C SER A 173 -9.78 19.15 -12.36
N ILE A 174 -10.34 18.43 -13.34
CA ILE A 174 -10.89 19.03 -14.56
C ILE A 174 -12.02 19.99 -14.20
N LEU A 175 -12.96 19.55 -13.36
CA LEU A 175 -14.07 20.40 -12.89
C LEU A 175 -13.56 21.65 -12.17
N ALA A 176 -12.57 21.52 -11.29
CA ALA A 176 -11.95 22.67 -10.63
C ALA A 176 -11.28 23.63 -11.63
N SER A 177 -10.61 23.12 -12.66
CA SER A 177 -10.03 23.95 -13.72
C SER A 177 -11.09 24.69 -14.53
N LEU A 178 -12.23 24.05 -14.83
CA LEU A 178 -13.35 24.69 -15.52
C LEU A 178 -14.00 25.77 -14.65
N LEU A 179 -14.19 25.52 -13.35
CA LEU A 179 -14.69 26.52 -12.40
C LEU A 179 -13.75 27.72 -12.31
N TYR A 180 -12.44 27.48 -12.23
CA TYR A 180 -11.44 28.55 -12.20
C TYR A 180 -11.47 29.40 -13.48
N SER A 181 -11.58 28.77 -14.64
CA SER A 181 -11.65 29.47 -15.94
C SER A 181 -12.87 30.39 -16.07
N ASN A 182 -13.93 30.15 -15.28
CA ASN A 182 -15.15 30.94 -15.26
C ASN A 182 -15.33 31.75 -13.97
N ILE A 183 -14.26 31.95 -13.18
CA ILE A 183 -14.36 32.55 -11.84
C ILE A 183 -14.94 33.97 -11.87
N ASN A 184 -14.64 34.77 -12.90
CA ASN A 184 -15.14 36.14 -13.03
C ASN A 184 -16.68 36.16 -13.12
N GLN A 185 -17.28 35.28 -13.92
CA GLN A 185 -18.74 35.17 -14.05
C GLN A 185 -19.38 34.72 -12.73
N ILE A 186 -18.74 33.80 -12.01
CA ILE A 186 -19.23 33.31 -10.71
C ILE A 186 -19.20 34.42 -9.67
N VAL A 187 -18.08 35.17 -9.60
CA VAL A 187 -17.90 36.26 -8.62
C VAL A 187 -18.81 37.45 -8.93
N GLU A 188 -19.06 37.78 -10.20
CA GLU A 188 -20.02 38.82 -10.57
C GLU A 188 -21.46 38.46 -10.20
N THR A 189 -21.79 37.18 -10.17
CA THR A 189 -23.14 36.68 -9.83
C THR A 189 -23.35 36.56 -8.31
N ILE A 190 -22.29 36.29 -7.55
CA ILE A 190 -22.34 36.04 -6.11
C ILE A 190 -21.95 37.32 -5.35
N SER A 191 -22.82 37.79 -4.45
CA SER A 191 -22.49 38.94 -3.60
C SER A 191 -21.28 38.63 -2.70
N VAL A 192 -20.55 39.67 -2.26
CA VAL A 192 -19.37 39.56 -1.37
C VAL A 192 -19.63 38.65 -0.16
N TRP A 193 -20.85 38.69 0.41
CA TRP A 193 -21.27 37.85 1.53
C TRP A 193 -21.35 36.36 1.17
N GLY A 194 -21.73 36.03 -0.06
CA GLY A 194 -21.73 34.66 -0.57
C GLY A 194 -20.33 34.07 -0.65
N THR A 195 -19.33 34.84 -1.09
CA THR A 195 -17.92 34.41 -1.09
C THR A 195 -17.38 34.22 0.33
N LEU A 196 -17.73 35.14 1.24
CA LEU A 196 -17.30 35.10 2.64
C LEU A 196 -17.80 33.85 3.37
N ILE A 197 -19.03 33.40 3.10
CA ILE A 197 -19.59 32.16 3.67
C ILE A 197 -19.15 30.93 2.87
N GLY A 198 -19.04 31.05 1.55
CA GLY A 198 -18.71 29.96 0.64
C GLY A 198 -17.33 29.36 0.89
N LEU A 199 -16.31 30.20 1.18
CA LEU A 199 -14.94 29.73 1.42
C LEU A 199 -14.83 28.82 2.67
N PRO A 200 -15.36 29.19 3.86
CA PRO A 200 -15.41 28.27 5.01
C PRO A 200 -16.14 26.96 4.72
N VAL A 201 -17.29 27.01 4.04
CA VAL A 201 -18.07 25.82 3.68
C VAL A 201 -17.26 24.92 2.75
N LEU A 202 -16.59 25.49 1.75
CA LEU A 202 -15.70 24.76 0.85
C LEU A 202 -14.55 24.11 1.62
N GLY A 203 -13.96 24.81 2.60
CA GLY A 203 -12.93 24.25 3.47
C GLY A 203 -13.39 23.01 4.25
N VAL A 204 -14.60 23.05 4.82
CA VAL A 204 -15.21 21.89 5.50
C VAL A 204 -15.50 20.76 4.51
N MET A 205 -16.01 21.07 3.32
CA MET A 205 -16.27 20.07 2.27
C MET A 205 -14.98 19.38 1.79
N LEU A 206 -13.89 20.15 1.60
CA LEU A 206 -12.58 19.61 1.23
C LEU A 206 -12.01 18.73 2.35
N PHE A 207 -12.17 19.14 3.62
CA PHE A 207 -11.77 18.31 4.75
C PHE A 207 -12.54 16.98 4.78
N TRP A 208 -13.86 17.03 4.62
CA TRP A 208 -14.68 15.83 4.52
C TRP A 208 -14.28 14.94 3.33
N TYR A 209 -14.01 15.53 2.16
CA TYR A 209 -13.55 14.80 0.98
C TYR A 209 -12.19 14.13 1.22
N ARG A 210 -11.25 14.82 1.87
CA ARG A 210 -9.94 14.27 2.26
C ARG A 210 -10.05 13.07 3.18
N GLU A 211 -10.94 13.11 4.18
CA GLU A 211 -11.08 12.00 5.13
C GLU A 211 -11.76 10.77 4.52
N ASN A 212 -12.74 10.96 3.64
CA ASN A 212 -13.49 9.84 3.05
C ASN A 212 -12.85 9.27 1.78
N TYR A 213 -12.16 10.10 0.99
CA TYR A 213 -11.66 9.74 -0.35
C TYR A 213 -10.20 10.15 -0.54
N ARG A 214 -9.35 9.84 0.43
CA ARG A 214 -7.96 10.30 0.50
C ARG A 214 -7.14 10.11 -0.79
N LEU A 215 -7.29 8.97 -1.49
CA LEU A 215 -6.57 8.72 -2.76
C LEU A 215 -7.03 9.68 -3.87
N SER A 216 -8.33 9.86 -4.01
CA SER A 216 -8.95 10.77 -4.97
C SER A 216 -8.56 12.22 -4.66
N TYR A 217 -8.61 12.60 -3.38
CA TYR A 217 -8.21 13.91 -2.89
C TYR A 217 -6.72 14.18 -3.13
N GLY A 218 -5.83 13.23 -2.85
CA GLY A 218 -4.39 13.38 -3.12
C GLY A 218 -4.06 13.50 -4.61
N THR A 219 -4.76 12.73 -5.46
CA THR A 219 -4.68 12.86 -6.92
C THR A 219 -5.16 14.24 -7.37
N PHE A 220 -6.27 14.72 -6.79
CA PHE A 220 -6.81 16.04 -7.06
C PHE A 220 -5.82 17.16 -6.70
N GLU A 221 -5.25 17.13 -5.49
CA GLU A 221 -4.22 18.08 -5.06
C GLU A 221 -3.02 18.06 -6.01
N PHE A 222 -2.50 16.87 -6.33
CA PHE A 222 -1.36 16.76 -7.24
C PHE A 222 -1.65 17.41 -8.60
N CYS A 223 -2.78 17.08 -9.23
CA CYS A 223 -3.18 17.66 -10.52
C CYS A 223 -3.43 19.18 -10.43
N VAL A 224 -4.08 19.66 -9.37
CA VAL A 224 -4.28 21.11 -9.17
C VAL A 224 -2.96 21.83 -8.99
N GLY A 225 -2.01 21.26 -8.22
CA GLY A 225 -0.67 21.81 -8.07
C GLY A 225 0.04 21.92 -9.43
N VAL A 226 0.01 20.86 -10.24
CA VAL A 226 0.55 20.86 -11.61
C VAL A 226 -0.10 21.96 -12.45
N LEU A 227 -1.43 22.08 -12.43
CA LEU A 227 -2.14 23.13 -13.16
C LEU A 227 -1.76 24.54 -12.69
N MET A 228 -1.73 24.78 -11.37
CA MET A 228 -1.35 26.07 -10.79
C MET A 228 0.04 26.51 -11.24
N SER A 229 1.01 25.60 -11.21
CA SER A 229 2.36 25.88 -11.70
C SER A 229 2.38 26.08 -13.22
N TYR A 230 1.62 25.28 -13.98
CA TYR A 230 1.59 25.36 -15.44
C TYR A 230 0.94 26.65 -15.98
N TYR A 231 -0.12 27.15 -15.33
CA TYR A 231 -0.80 28.39 -15.73
C TYR A 231 0.10 29.64 -15.63
N VAL A 232 1.19 29.59 -14.85
CA VAL A 232 2.19 30.67 -14.83
C VAL A 232 2.96 30.75 -16.14
N PHE A 233 3.13 29.61 -16.84
CA PHE A 233 3.95 29.52 -18.06
C PHE A 233 3.15 29.62 -19.37
N ILE A 234 1.83 29.77 -19.33
CA ILE A 234 1.00 29.75 -20.55
C ILE A 234 -0.01 30.89 -20.54
N PRO A 235 -0.24 31.57 -21.69
CA PRO A 235 0.35 31.32 -23.02
C PRO A 235 1.63 32.13 -23.34
N ASN A 236 1.91 33.21 -22.61
CA ASN A 236 2.95 34.18 -22.95
C ASN A 236 4.03 34.24 -21.86
N PHE A 237 4.74 33.14 -21.64
CA PHE A 237 5.76 33.11 -20.60
C PHE A 237 7.00 33.93 -20.96
N ASP A 238 7.40 34.79 -20.04
CA ASP A 238 8.61 35.60 -20.11
C ASP A 238 9.31 35.57 -18.75
N TYR A 239 10.59 35.13 -18.74
CA TYR A 239 11.41 35.08 -17.53
C TYR A 239 11.66 36.47 -16.94
N GLU A 240 11.62 37.53 -17.74
CA GLU A 240 11.80 38.91 -17.27
C GLU A 240 10.60 39.41 -16.47
N ILE A 241 9.44 38.77 -16.62
CA ILE A 241 8.17 39.12 -15.96
C ILE A 241 7.92 38.23 -14.73
N LEU A 242 8.84 37.32 -14.39
CA LEU A 242 8.70 36.39 -13.27
C LEU A 242 8.83 37.14 -11.92
N GLY A 243 7.74 37.78 -11.53
CA GLY A 243 7.61 38.58 -10.33
C GLY A 243 7.40 37.73 -9.08
N VAL A 244 7.23 38.43 -7.96
CA VAL A 244 7.01 37.81 -6.66
C VAL A 244 5.70 37.00 -6.65
N THR A 245 4.67 37.46 -7.35
CA THR A 245 3.35 36.79 -7.41
C THR A 245 3.44 35.45 -8.12
N GLU A 246 4.09 35.41 -9.29
CA GLU A 246 4.31 34.22 -10.10
C GLU A 246 5.18 33.21 -9.33
N GLY A 247 6.23 33.70 -8.67
CA GLY A 247 7.08 32.89 -7.80
C GLY A 247 6.30 32.25 -6.65
N ILE A 248 5.45 33.02 -5.96
CA ILE A 248 4.56 32.50 -4.90
C ILE A 248 3.59 31.47 -5.45
N GLN A 249 3.03 31.68 -6.65
CA GLN A 249 2.11 30.73 -7.29
C GLN A 249 2.80 29.41 -7.64
N ILE A 250 4.02 29.46 -8.20
CA ILE A 250 4.82 28.25 -8.49
C ILE A 250 5.13 27.49 -7.20
N LEU A 251 5.60 28.19 -6.16
CA LEU A 251 5.90 27.58 -4.86
C LEU A 251 4.66 26.98 -4.20
N GLY A 252 3.52 27.69 -4.29
CA GLY A 252 2.22 27.19 -3.84
C GLY A 252 1.80 25.92 -4.58
N GLY A 253 1.93 25.90 -5.90
CA GLY A 253 1.65 24.72 -6.73
C GLY A 253 2.54 23.53 -6.37
N LEU A 254 3.85 23.74 -6.22
CA LEU A 254 4.80 22.70 -5.79
C LEU A 254 4.47 22.15 -4.40
N TYR A 255 4.15 23.02 -3.43
CA TYR A 255 3.72 22.59 -2.10
C TYR A 255 2.46 21.72 -2.16
N VAL A 256 1.47 22.12 -2.95
CA VAL A 256 0.23 21.35 -3.15
C VAL A 256 0.52 20.01 -3.83
N MET A 257 1.45 19.94 -4.79
CA MET A 257 1.88 18.67 -5.40
C MET A 257 2.48 17.70 -4.36
N VAL A 258 3.40 18.18 -3.51
CA VAL A 258 4.03 17.37 -2.46
C VAL A 258 2.97 16.88 -1.45
N ARG A 259 2.04 17.75 -1.07
CA ARG A 259 0.90 17.38 -0.22
C ARG A 259 0.00 16.31 -0.86
N GLY A 260 -0.26 16.42 -2.15
CA GLY A 260 -1.00 15.43 -2.92
C GLY A 260 -0.30 14.07 -2.92
N LEU A 261 1.02 14.05 -3.13
CA LEU A 261 1.83 12.83 -3.07
C LEU A 261 1.81 12.16 -1.68
N ASP A 262 1.87 12.94 -0.59
CA ASP A 262 1.74 12.41 0.78
C ASP A 262 0.36 11.77 1.02
N ASN A 263 -0.71 12.41 0.54
CA ASN A 263 -2.05 11.85 0.63
C ASN A 263 -2.21 10.57 -0.22
N ILE A 264 -1.60 10.52 -1.41
CA ILE A 264 -1.55 9.31 -2.24
C ILE A 264 -0.80 8.19 -1.50
N ALA A 265 0.40 8.47 -0.98
CA ALA A 265 1.22 7.51 -0.22
C ALA A 265 0.43 6.89 0.93
N LYS A 266 -0.21 7.73 1.75
CA LYS A 266 -1.05 7.28 2.87
C LYS A 266 -2.28 6.49 2.42
N ALA A 267 -2.83 6.79 1.26
CA ALA A 267 -4.03 6.13 0.77
C ALA A 267 -3.76 4.77 0.14
N ILE A 268 -2.59 4.56 -0.47
CA ILE A 268 -2.20 3.29 -1.10
C ILE A 268 -1.60 2.27 -0.14
N VAL A 269 -1.31 2.63 1.12
CA VAL A 269 -0.92 1.69 2.17
C VAL A 269 -1.94 0.56 2.26
N GLY A 270 -1.46 -0.68 2.25
CA GLY A 270 -2.26 -1.90 2.23
C GLY A 270 -2.81 -2.29 0.87
N THR A 271 -2.29 -1.70 -0.21
CA THR A 271 -2.64 -2.09 -1.57
C THR A 271 -1.41 -2.59 -2.30
N ARG A 272 -1.63 -3.25 -3.44
CA ARG A 272 -0.54 -3.69 -4.31
C ARG A 272 0.39 -2.57 -4.78
N LEU A 273 -0.08 -1.31 -4.78
CA LEU A 273 0.74 -0.15 -5.16
C LEU A 273 1.73 0.28 -4.08
N GLU A 274 1.53 -0.11 -2.81
CA GLU A 274 2.44 0.26 -1.72
C GLU A 274 3.86 -0.22 -2.00
N SER A 275 4.02 -1.46 -2.47
CA SER A 275 5.35 -2.01 -2.79
C SER A 275 6.01 -1.30 -3.96
N LEU A 276 5.23 -0.86 -4.96
CA LEU A 276 5.78 -0.04 -6.05
C LEU A 276 6.19 1.34 -5.53
N TRP A 277 5.40 1.93 -4.64
CA TRP A 277 5.69 3.23 -4.05
C TRP A 277 6.99 3.23 -3.25
N LYS A 278 7.17 2.25 -2.35
CA LYS A 278 8.41 2.06 -1.55
C LYS A 278 9.66 1.76 -2.39
N LYS A 279 9.49 1.36 -3.66
CA LYS A 279 10.61 1.13 -4.58
C LYS A 279 11.07 2.43 -5.26
N ILE A 280 10.16 3.40 -5.42
CA ILE A 280 10.42 4.65 -6.13
C ILE A 280 10.80 5.77 -5.16
N PHE A 281 10.11 5.85 -4.02
CA PHE A 281 10.29 6.84 -2.97
C PHE A 281 10.80 6.18 -1.68
#